data_AF-A0A941DUJ2-F1
#
_entry.id   AF-A0A941DUJ2-F1
#
_cell.length_a   1.000
_cell.length_b   1.000
_cell.length_c   1.000
_cell.angle_alpha   90.00
_cell.angle_beta   90.00
_cell.angle_gamma   90.00
#
_symmetry.space_group_name_H-M   'P 1'
#
loop_
_entity.id
_entity.type
_entity.pdbx_description
1 polymer ?
#
loop_
_entity_poly.entity_id
_entity_poly.type
_entity_poly.pdbx_seq_one_letter_code
_entity_poly.pdbx_strand_id
1 'polypeptide(L)'
;KLLGVLSMQSLPRRLTLDFRDVFSEGFAFDGINGHAVIEKGLAHTENLKMRGLNATVLMAGKADIVNETQDLHVVVIPVVNAGAASVVYGLAVNPVIGLGTFLAQLFLREPLAKAFTFEYGLTGSWTEPVVKKLEGGLSHSASSAETSKTGRGE
;
A
#
# COMPACT_ATOMS: atom_id res chain seq x y z
N LYS A 1 43.52 44.90 18.16
CA LYS A 1 43.59 44.85 16.68
C LYS A 1 43.18 43.45 16.24
N LEU A 2 42.11 43.36 15.44
CA LEU A 2 41.82 42.34 14.40
C LEU A 2 41.82 40.88 14.90
N LEU A 3 40.68 40.27 15.21
CA LEU A 3 39.75 39.63 14.25
C LEU A 3 40.46 38.95 13.07
N GLY A 4 40.30 37.63 12.97
CA GLY A 4 40.57 36.94 11.72
C GLY A 4 40.68 35.43 11.84
N VAL A 5 39.61 34.74 11.41
CA VAL A 5 39.64 33.42 10.75
C VAL A 5 40.04 32.25 11.68
N LEU A 6 39.11 31.63 12.42
CA LEU A 6 38.13 30.66 11.89
C LEU A 6 38.66 29.90 10.67
N SER A 7 39.36 28.78 10.86
CA SER A 7 39.32 27.75 9.82
C SER A 7 39.73 26.38 10.34
N MET A 8 38.72 25.51 10.43
CA MET A 8 38.85 24.14 9.94
C MET A 8 39.90 23.25 10.59
N GLN A 9 39.95 23.22 11.92
CA GLN A 9 40.27 21.94 12.55
C GLN A 9 39.11 20.99 12.22
N SER A 10 39.28 20.28 11.11
CA SER A 10 38.39 19.30 10.56
C SER A 10 38.21 18.16 11.57
N LEU A 11 37.26 18.34 12.47
CA LEU A 11 36.38 17.25 12.82
C LEU A 11 35.44 17.11 11.62
N PRO A 12 35.53 16.04 10.79
CA PRO A 12 34.31 15.52 10.22
C PRO A 12 33.47 15.18 11.43
N ARG A 13 32.55 16.09 11.74
CA ARG A 13 31.44 15.89 12.65
C ARG A 13 30.92 14.52 12.29
N ARG A 14 30.95 13.63 13.27
CA ARG A 14 29.94 12.61 13.49
C ARG A 14 29.17 12.35 12.19
N LEU A 15 29.55 11.29 11.51
CA LEU A 15 28.58 10.45 10.80
C LEU A 15 27.58 9.89 11.84
N THR A 16 26.89 10.76 12.58
CA THR A 16 25.44 10.79 12.56
C THR A 16 25.13 11.16 11.11
N LEU A 17 24.90 10.26 10.16
CA LEU A 17 23.94 9.16 10.28
C LEU A 17 22.85 9.55 11.27
N ASP A 18 22.34 10.77 11.06
CA ASP A 18 21.03 11.12 11.54
C ASP A 18 20.05 10.29 10.69
N PHE A 19 19.96 9.00 11.01
CA PHE A 19 19.02 8.06 10.42
C PHE A 19 17.57 8.43 10.74
N ARG A 20 17.32 9.58 11.37
CA ARG A 20 15.99 10.19 11.41
C ARG A 20 15.57 10.72 10.03
N ASP A 21 16.52 11.02 9.13
CA ASP A 21 16.25 11.60 7.80
C ASP A 21 16.05 10.57 6.66
N VAL A 22 15.96 9.26 6.97
CA VAL A 22 15.67 8.21 5.96
C VAL A 22 14.44 7.36 6.27
N PHE A 23 13.76 7.57 7.39
CA PHE A 23 12.56 6.78 7.76
C PHE A 23 11.48 7.62 8.45
N SER A 24 11.15 8.79 7.90
CA SER A 24 9.85 9.38 8.15
C SER A 24 8.81 8.51 7.46
N GLU A 25 8.22 7.60 8.23
CA GLU A 25 7.31 6.51 7.87
C GLU A 25 6.33 6.84 6.72
N GLY A 26 6.65 6.35 5.52
CA GLY A 26 5.84 6.44 4.32
C GLY A 26 6.03 5.18 3.46
N PHE A 27 5.02 4.85 2.66
CA PHE A 27 5.08 3.70 1.75
C PHE A 27 6.16 3.93 0.67
N ALA A 28 7.25 3.16 0.69
CA ALA A 28 8.31 3.25 -0.31
C ALA A 28 7.82 2.74 -1.67
N PHE A 29 7.91 3.58 -2.70
CA PHE A 29 7.43 3.27 -4.05
C PHE A 29 8.49 3.54 -5.12
N ASP A 30 8.48 2.74 -6.17
CA ASP A 30 9.34 2.85 -7.34
C ASP A 30 8.71 3.74 -8.43
N GLY A 31 7.38 3.86 -8.42
CA GLY A 31 6.68 4.70 -9.38
C GLY A 31 5.18 4.81 -9.15
N ILE A 32 4.61 5.84 -9.77
CA ILE A 32 3.18 6.13 -9.80
C ILE A 32 2.75 6.24 -11.26
N ASN A 33 1.63 5.60 -11.61
CA ASN A 33 1.03 5.66 -12.93
C ASN A 33 -0.49 5.83 -12.81
N GLY A 34 -1.11 6.60 -13.70
CA GLY A 34 -2.56 6.82 -13.68
C GLY A 34 -2.95 8.07 -14.45
N HIS A 35 -4.25 8.32 -14.50
CA HIS A 35 -4.82 9.52 -15.08
C HIS A 35 -5.54 10.32 -14.00
N ALA A 36 -5.27 11.62 -13.95
CA ALA A 36 -6.00 12.54 -13.10
C ALA A 36 -6.49 13.71 -13.95
N VAL A 37 -7.75 14.10 -13.75
CA VAL A 37 -8.32 15.30 -14.33
C VAL A 37 -8.35 16.36 -13.24
N ILE A 38 -7.83 17.54 -13.54
CA ILE A 38 -7.79 18.66 -12.60
C ILE A 38 -8.63 19.79 -13.16
N GLU A 39 -9.67 20.16 -12.44
CA GLU A 39 -10.55 21.26 -12.80
C GLU A 39 -10.71 22.21 -11.62
N LYS A 40 -10.30 23.48 -11.79
CA LYS A 40 -10.46 24.53 -10.78
C LYS A 40 -9.88 24.15 -9.39
N GLY A 41 -8.78 23.40 -9.38
CA GLY A 41 -8.13 22.96 -8.15
C GLY A 41 -8.70 21.66 -7.54
N LEU A 42 -9.77 21.09 -8.11
CA LEU A 42 -10.25 19.77 -7.75
C LEU A 42 -9.66 18.73 -8.70
N ALA A 43 -8.83 17.83 -8.17
CA ALA A 43 -8.34 16.66 -8.87
C ALA A 43 -9.30 15.48 -8.69
N HIS A 44 -9.51 14.72 -9.76
CA HIS A 44 -10.24 13.45 -9.75
C HIS A 44 -9.43 12.38 -10.45
N THR A 45 -9.40 11.18 -9.89
CA THR A 45 -8.70 10.00 -10.45
C THR A 45 -9.52 8.73 -10.23
N GLU A 46 -9.40 7.79 -11.14
CA GLU A 46 -10.07 6.48 -11.05
C GLU A 46 -9.10 5.31 -11.11
N ASN A 47 -7.85 5.54 -11.50
CA ASN A 47 -6.89 4.48 -11.81
C ASN A 47 -5.46 4.84 -11.39
N LEU A 48 -5.31 5.60 -10.32
CA LEU A 48 -3.98 5.91 -9.79
C LEU A 48 -3.41 4.66 -9.14
N LYS A 49 -2.22 4.27 -9.59
CA LYS A 49 -1.50 3.08 -9.12
C LYS A 49 -0.11 3.47 -8.71
N MET A 50 0.27 3.07 -7.50
CA MET A 50 1.59 3.28 -6.92
C MET A 50 2.22 1.92 -6.64
N ARG A 51 3.37 1.65 -7.25
CA ARG A 51 4.09 0.38 -7.09
C ARG A 51 5.21 0.57 -6.09
N GLY A 52 5.25 -0.27 -5.06
CA GLY A 52 6.40 -0.36 -4.15
C GLY A 52 6.95 -1.76 -4.04
N LEU A 53 8.03 -1.89 -3.26
CA LEU A 53 8.74 -3.16 -3.07
C LEU A 53 7.87 -4.23 -2.39
N ASN A 54 7.04 -3.80 -1.44
CA ASN A 54 6.28 -4.71 -0.57
C ASN A 54 4.77 -4.72 -0.85
N ALA A 55 4.25 -3.77 -1.63
CA ALA A 55 2.84 -3.74 -2.02
C ALA A 55 2.63 -3.00 -3.35
N THR A 56 1.44 -3.13 -3.91
CA THR A 56 0.89 -2.21 -4.90
C THR A 56 -0.31 -1.51 -4.27
N VAL A 57 -0.35 -0.18 -4.38
CA VAL A 57 -1.44 0.65 -3.87
C VAL A 57 -2.24 1.18 -5.06
N LEU A 58 -3.56 0.99 -5.04
CA LEU A 58 -4.49 1.52 -6.03
C LEU A 58 -5.35 2.59 -5.35
N MET A 59 -5.61 3.69 -6.04
CA MET A 59 -6.33 4.83 -5.49
C MET A 59 -7.33 5.37 -6.52
N ALA A 60 -8.52 5.67 -6.04
CA ALA A 60 -9.57 6.35 -6.80
C ALA A 60 -10.30 7.35 -5.89
N GLY A 61 -10.74 8.47 -6.44
CA GLY A 61 -11.43 9.52 -5.68
C GLY A 61 -10.97 10.91 -6.06
N LYS A 62 -11.07 11.84 -5.11
CA LYS A 62 -10.89 13.27 -5.34
C LYS A 62 -9.91 13.89 -4.36
N ALA A 63 -9.25 14.95 -4.79
CA ALA A 63 -8.44 15.80 -3.92
C ALA A 63 -8.70 17.27 -4.25
N ASP A 64 -9.03 18.05 -3.23
CA ASP A 64 -9.07 19.50 -3.34
C ASP A 64 -7.66 20.02 -3.06
N ILE A 65 -6.97 20.46 -4.10
CA ILE A 65 -5.59 20.97 -4.06
C ILE A 65 -5.54 22.33 -3.35
N VAL A 66 -6.61 23.12 -3.43
CA VAL A 66 -6.64 24.48 -2.86
C VAL A 66 -6.82 24.42 -1.35
N ASN A 67 -7.71 23.54 -0.90
CA ASN A 67 -7.97 23.32 0.52
C ASN A 67 -7.09 22.22 1.13
N GLU A 68 -6.20 21.62 0.34
CA GLU A 68 -5.31 20.53 0.74
C GLU A 68 -6.06 19.38 1.43
N THR A 69 -7.21 18.99 0.85
CA THR A 69 -8.04 17.90 1.36
C THR A 69 -8.20 16.78 0.35
N GLN A 70 -8.58 15.60 0.84
CA GLN A 70 -8.76 14.43 0.01
C GLN A 70 -9.97 13.61 0.45
N ASP A 71 -10.51 12.85 -0.49
CA ASP A 71 -11.47 11.77 -0.30
C ASP A 71 -11.13 10.66 -1.29
N LEU A 72 -10.35 9.69 -0.84
CA LEU A 72 -9.75 8.64 -1.65
C LEU A 72 -10.15 7.27 -1.12
N HIS A 73 -10.57 6.41 -2.03
CA HIS A 73 -10.63 4.97 -1.80
C HIS A 73 -9.28 4.35 -2.18
N VAL A 74 -8.66 3.65 -1.23
CA VAL A 74 -7.30 3.13 -1.34
C VAL A 74 -7.29 1.64 -1.10
N VAL A 75 -6.77 0.89 -2.07
CA VAL A 75 -6.62 -0.57 -2.01
C VAL A 75 -5.13 -0.91 -1.93
N VAL A 76 -4.74 -1.63 -0.89
CA VAL A 76 -3.36 -2.07 -0.66
C VAL A 76 -3.26 -3.57 -0.90
N ILE A 77 -2.44 -3.95 -1.88
CA ILE A 77 -2.23 -5.34 -2.31
C ILE A 77 -0.79 -5.75 -2.01
N PRO A 78 -0.52 -6.59 -1.00
CA PRO A 78 0.84 -7.02 -0.66
C PRO A 78 1.51 -7.85 -1.76
N VAL A 79 2.82 -7.66 -1.96
CA VAL A 79 3.61 -8.50 -2.87
C VAL A 79 4.09 -9.75 -2.12
N VAL A 80 3.61 -10.93 -2.53
CA VAL A 80 3.95 -12.21 -1.89
C VAL A 80 5.16 -12.91 -2.53
N ASN A 81 6.35 -12.64 -1.99
CA ASN A 81 7.63 -13.26 -2.42
C ASN A 81 8.04 -14.47 -1.57
N ALA A 82 7.15 -15.44 -1.36
CA ALA A 82 7.47 -16.63 -0.55
C ALA A 82 8.43 -17.65 -1.23
N GLY A 83 8.75 -17.48 -2.52
CA GLY A 83 9.26 -18.56 -3.38
C GLY A 83 10.76 -18.74 -3.46
N ALA A 84 11.55 -17.73 -3.11
CA ALA A 84 13.00 -17.83 -3.31
C ALA A 84 13.68 -18.58 -2.15
N ALA A 85 13.23 -18.38 -0.91
CA ALA A 85 13.87 -18.98 0.26
C ALA A 85 13.48 -20.45 0.49
N SER A 86 12.20 -20.80 0.25
CA SER A 86 11.65 -22.15 0.48
C SER A 86 12.16 -23.18 -0.53
N VAL A 87 12.35 -22.77 -1.80
CA VAL A 87 12.80 -23.65 -2.87
C VAL A 87 14.27 -24.03 -2.71
N VAL A 88 15.14 -23.08 -2.35
CA VAL A 88 16.58 -23.36 -2.17
C VAL A 88 16.80 -24.34 -1.02
N TYR A 89 16.08 -24.19 0.09
CA TYR A 89 16.19 -25.10 1.23
C TYR A 89 15.57 -26.47 0.96
N GLY A 90 14.42 -26.51 0.29
CA GLY A 90 13.71 -27.75 -0.05
C GLY A 90 14.48 -28.61 -1.06
N LEU A 91 15.04 -28.00 -2.11
CA LEU A 91 15.84 -28.71 -3.12
C LEU A 91 17.17 -29.23 -2.56
N ALA A 92 17.78 -28.53 -1.60
CA ALA A 92 19.03 -28.96 -0.96
C ALA A 92 18.84 -30.21 -0.08
N VAL A 93 17.65 -30.41 0.50
CA VAL A 93 17.33 -31.59 1.32
C VAL A 93 16.75 -32.72 0.47
N ASN A 94 15.79 -32.42 -0.41
CA ASN A 94 15.20 -33.39 -1.34
C ASN A 94 14.48 -32.70 -2.53
N PRO A 95 14.94 -32.91 -3.78
CA PRO A 95 14.37 -32.27 -4.96
C PRO A 95 12.86 -32.46 -5.15
N VAL A 96 12.33 -33.64 -4.80
CA VAL A 96 10.90 -33.95 -4.95
C VAL A 96 10.05 -33.13 -3.98
N ILE A 97 10.54 -32.94 -2.75
CA ILE A 97 9.88 -32.13 -1.73
C ILE A 97 9.92 -30.64 -2.13
N GLY A 98 11.06 -30.15 -2.61
CA GLY A 98 11.21 -28.76 -3.07
C GLY A 98 10.28 -28.40 -4.25
N LEU A 99 10.11 -29.32 -5.22
CA LEU A 99 9.15 -29.14 -6.32
C LEU A 99 7.70 -29.10 -5.82
N GLY A 100 7.32 -29.97 -4.88
CA GLY A 100 5.97 -29.97 -4.30
C GLY A 100 5.62 -28.67 -3.58
N THR A 101 6.53 -28.15 -2.74
CA THR A 101 6.34 -26.87 -2.05
C THR A 101 6.29 -25.69 -3.02
N PHE A 102 7.10 -25.68 -4.07
CA PHE A 102 7.06 -24.64 -5.11
C PHE A 102 5.70 -24.57 -5.82
N LEU A 103 5.16 -25.73 -6.22
CA LEU A 103 3.86 -25.81 -6.89
C LEU A 103 2.71 -25.41 -5.97
N ALA A 104 2.72 -25.85 -4.71
CA ALA A 104 1.72 -25.45 -3.71
C ALA A 104 1.74 -23.93 -3.50
N GLN A 105 2.93 -23.34 -3.43
CA GLN A 105 3.05 -21.89 -3.27
C GLN A 105 2.61 -21.12 -4.53
N LEU A 106 2.89 -21.62 -5.72
CA LEU A 106 2.39 -21.02 -6.97
C LEU A 106 0.87 -20.97 -6.99
N PHE A 107 0.22 -22.06 -6.54
CA PHE A 107 -1.23 -22.16 -6.48
C PHE A 107 -1.87 -21.30 -5.37
N LEU A 108 -1.20 -21.16 -4.22
CA LEU A 108 -1.72 -20.41 -3.07
C LEU A 108 -1.46 -18.89 -3.15
N ARG A 109 -0.56 -18.43 -4.01
CA ARG A 109 -0.18 -17.01 -4.12
C ARG A 109 -1.36 -16.08 -4.42
N GLU A 110 -2.15 -16.41 -5.42
CA GLU A 110 -3.35 -15.66 -5.84
C GLU A 110 -4.40 -15.55 -4.71
N PRO A 111 -4.89 -16.66 -4.11
CA PRO A 111 -5.88 -16.58 -3.04
C PRO A 111 -5.34 -15.92 -1.77
N LEU A 112 -4.06 -16.08 -1.44
CA LEU A 112 -3.45 -15.37 -0.31
C LEU A 112 -3.38 -13.86 -0.57
N ALA A 113 -2.93 -13.42 -1.74
CA ALA A 113 -2.88 -12.00 -2.07
C ALA A 113 -4.28 -11.33 -1.98
N LYS A 114 -5.32 -12.04 -2.44
CA LYS A 114 -6.72 -11.59 -2.30
C LYS A 114 -7.19 -11.56 -0.84
N ALA A 115 -6.85 -12.57 -0.05
CA ALA A 115 -7.19 -12.62 1.37
C ALA A 115 -6.46 -11.55 2.21
N PHE A 116 -5.30 -11.09 1.75
CA PHE A 116 -4.50 -10.03 2.38
C PHE A 116 -4.62 -8.68 1.68
N THR A 117 -5.65 -8.47 0.87
CA THR A 117 -5.96 -7.14 0.31
C THR A 117 -6.69 -6.31 1.35
N PHE A 118 -6.26 -5.06 1.55
CA PHE A 118 -6.86 -4.14 2.51
C PHE A 118 -7.41 -2.92 1.81
N GLU A 119 -8.65 -2.56 2.13
CA GLU A 119 -9.31 -1.36 1.61
C GLU A 119 -9.41 -0.30 2.70
N TYR A 120 -9.17 0.96 2.31
CA TYR A 120 -9.19 2.12 3.19
C TYR A 120 -9.92 3.28 2.52
N GLY A 121 -10.68 4.04 3.30
CA GLY A 121 -11.11 5.39 2.97
C GLY A 121 -10.17 6.39 3.61
N LEU A 122 -9.59 7.27 2.81
CA LEU A 122 -8.70 8.36 3.24
C LEU A 122 -9.45 9.67 3.03
N THR A 123 -9.79 10.35 4.13
CA THR A 123 -10.44 11.66 4.08
C THR A 123 -9.66 12.71 4.88
N GLY A 124 -10.12 13.96 4.89
CA GLY A 124 -9.52 15.03 5.70
C GLY A 124 -8.41 15.81 4.96
N SER A 125 -7.62 16.56 5.72
CA SER A 125 -6.52 17.36 5.15
C SER A 125 -5.28 16.48 4.90
N TRP A 126 -4.35 16.95 4.08
CA TRP A 126 -3.08 16.25 3.83
C TRP A 126 -2.20 16.18 5.08
N THR A 127 -2.31 17.17 5.97
CA THR A 127 -1.56 17.24 7.22
C THR A 127 -2.19 16.40 8.34
N GLU A 128 -3.52 16.27 8.33
CA GLU A 128 -4.28 15.47 9.31
C GLU A 128 -5.26 14.53 8.58
N PRO A 129 -4.75 13.50 7.88
CA PRO A 129 -5.60 12.57 7.16
C PRO A 129 -6.31 11.62 8.12
N VAL A 130 -7.58 11.35 7.84
CA VAL A 130 -8.40 10.36 8.54
C VAL A 130 -8.41 9.08 7.71
N VAL A 131 -7.81 8.03 8.26
CA VAL A 131 -7.72 6.71 7.61
C VAL A 131 -8.74 5.77 8.24
N LYS A 132 -9.74 5.33 7.47
CA LYS A 132 -10.74 4.36 7.90
C LYS A 132 -10.58 3.06 7.13
N LYS A 133 -10.35 1.94 7.82
CA LYS A 133 -10.40 0.62 7.20
C LYS A 133 -11.83 0.33 6.74
N LEU A 134 -11.98 -0.04 5.48
CA LEU A 134 -13.25 -0.49 4.92
C LEU A 134 -13.29 -2.01 5.07
N GLU A 135 -14.35 -2.54 5.67
CA GLU A 135 -14.53 -3.98 5.76
C GLU A 135 -14.85 -4.52 4.37
N GLY A 136 -14.01 -5.43 3.87
CA GLY A 136 -14.10 -5.97 2.53
C GLY A 136 -15.50 -6.51 2.23
N GLY A 137 -16.05 -6.11 1.09
CA GLY A 137 -17.42 -6.36 0.64
C GLY A 137 -17.76 -7.82 0.33
N LEU A 138 -17.62 -8.72 1.32
CA LEU A 138 -18.20 -10.06 1.29
C LEU A 138 -19.29 -10.29 2.36
N SER A 139 -19.60 -9.29 3.20
CA SER A 139 -20.63 -9.43 4.24
C SER A 139 -21.96 -8.71 3.96
N HIS A 140 -22.18 -8.13 2.78
CA HIS A 140 -23.42 -7.36 2.50
C HIS A 140 -24.25 -7.82 1.29
N SER A 141 -23.85 -8.87 0.55
CA SER A 141 -24.72 -9.44 -0.50
C SER A 141 -25.59 -10.61 -0.01
N ALA A 142 -25.32 -11.19 1.16
CA ALA A 142 -26.12 -12.29 1.70
C ALA A 142 -27.40 -11.84 2.44
N SER A 143 -27.48 -10.59 2.90
CA SER A 143 -28.63 -10.13 3.71
C SER A 143 -29.80 -9.56 2.89
N SER A 144 -29.63 -9.32 1.58
CA SER A 144 -30.67 -8.71 0.74
C SER A 144 -31.52 -9.74 -0.03
N ALA A 145 -31.13 -11.02 -0.03
CA ALA A 145 -31.80 -12.07 -0.78
C ALA A 145 -32.86 -12.85 0.02
N GLU A 146 -32.96 -12.66 1.34
CA GLU A 146 -33.85 -13.46 2.20
C GLU A 146 -35.14 -12.75 2.64
N THR A 147 -35.34 -11.46 2.29
CA THR A 147 -36.57 -10.72 2.65
C THR A 147 -37.60 -10.63 1.52
N SER A 148 -37.34 -11.18 0.33
CA SER A 148 -38.29 -11.11 -0.80
C SER A 148 -39.11 -12.39 -1.05
N LYS A 149 -39.08 -13.39 -0.14
CA LYS A 149 -39.82 -14.66 -0.32
C LYS A 149 -40.87 -15.00 0.74
N THR A 150 -41.09 -14.18 1.75
CA THR A 150 -42.23 -14.32 2.68
C THR A 150 -43.25 -13.22 2.42
N GLY A 151 -44.18 -13.50 1.51
CA GLY A 151 -45.24 -12.56 1.15
C GLY A 151 -46.05 -12.99 -0.06
N ARG A 152 -46.37 -14.29 -0.20
CA ARG A 152 -47.40 -14.76 -1.14
C ARG A 152 -47.94 -16.13 -0.71
N GLY A 153 -49.21 -16.16 -0.31
CA GLY A 153 -49.98 -17.32 0.17
C GLY A 153 -49.82 -17.47 1.68
N GLU A 154 -50.87 -17.49 2.50
CA GLU A 154 -52.31 -17.71 2.32
C GLU A 154 -53.11 -16.88 3.33
#